data_AF-A0AAN6J3D3-F1
#
_entry.id   AF-A0AAN6J3D3-F1
#
_cell.length_a   1.000
_cell.length_b   1.000
_cell.length_c   1.000
_cell.angle_alpha   90.00
_cell.angle_beta   90.00
_cell.angle_gamma   90.00
#
_symmetry.space_group_name_H-M   'P 1'
#
loop_
_entity.id
_entity.type
_entity.pdbx_description
1 polymer ?
#
loop_
_entity_poly.entity_id
_entity_poly.type
_entity_poly.pdbx_seq_one_letter_code
_entity_poly.pdbx_strand_id
1 'polypeptide(L)'
;MNYPADPGSQVILRDDRSTDPRGPFWPNGHNILAAMQWLISEPGTMNFLHYSGHGGQVRDDEGDRASGFDDTLVPVDFESSGQIASGILHNLLVSRLPPQSSLFIVLDCCHSGSALELPY
;
A
#
# COMPACT_ATOMS: atom_id res chain seq x y z
N MET A 1 -5.52 1.38 24.79
CA MET A 1 -4.52 0.56 24.08
C MET A 1 -3.89 1.52 23.09
N ASN A 2 -2.71 2.08 23.41
CA ASN A 2 -2.11 3.12 22.58
C ASN A 2 -1.05 2.48 21.68
N TYR A 3 -1.19 2.65 20.38
CA TYR A 3 -0.11 2.36 19.44
C TYR A 3 1.01 3.38 19.64
N PRO A 4 2.30 2.99 19.52
CA PRO A 4 3.39 3.94 19.55
C PRO A 4 3.26 4.94 18.39
N ALA A 5 3.52 6.22 18.67
CA ALA A 5 3.51 7.30 17.68
C ALA A 5 4.91 7.92 17.49
N ASP A 6 5.95 7.20 17.93
CA ASP A 6 7.31 7.61 17.71
C ASP A 6 7.74 7.35 16.26
N PRO A 7 8.70 8.11 15.71
CA PRO A 7 9.13 7.96 14.32
C PRO A 7 9.73 6.60 13.96
N GLY A 8 10.13 5.79 14.95
CA GLY A 8 10.64 4.43 14.71
C GLY A 8 9.53 3.41 14.52
N SER A 9 8.30 3.73 14.93
CA SER A 9 7.15 2.82 14.89
C SER A 9 6.05 3.28 13.92
N GLN A 10 6.18 4.48 13.34
CA GLN A 10 5.17 5.06 12.48
C GLN A 10 5.76 5.88 11.32
N VAL A 11 5.26 5.61 10.12
CA VAL A 11 5.52 6.42 8.92
C VAL A 11 4.18 6.93 8.38
N ILE A 12 4.11 8.24 8.10
CA ILE A 12 2.91 8.90 7.57
C ILE A 12 3.30 9.61 6.26
N LEU A 13 2.59 9.30 5.18
CA LEU A 13 2.75 9.98 3.89
C LEU A 13 1.48 10.78 3.59
N ARG A 14 1.63 12.07 3.27
CA ARG A 14 0.51 12.99 2.98
C ARG A 14 0.91 13.99 1.91
N ASP A 15 -0.05 14.37 1.08
CA ASP A 15 0.11 15.33 -0.02
C ASP A 15 -0.29 16.77 0.39
N ASP A 16 -0.31 17.05 1.70
CA ASP A 16 -0.67 18.36 2.24
C ASP A 16 0.49 19.37 2.21
N ARG A 17 0.16 20.64 2.51
CA ARG A 17 1.13 21.75 2.52
C ARG A 17 2.24 21.62 3.55
N SER A 18 2.14 20.68 4.50
CA SER A 18 3.15 20.46 5.53
C SER A 18 4.22 19.44 5.11
N THR A 19 4.03 18.78 3.97
CA THR A 19 4.93 17.73 3.47
C THR A 19 5.71 18.23 2.26
N ASP A 20 7.04 18.07 2.28
CA ASP A 20 7.90 18.42 1.13
C ASP A 20 7.59 17.49 -0.05
N PRO A 21 7.16 18.01 -1.23
CA PRO A 21 6.87 17.19 -2.41
C PRO A 21 8.06 16.42 -2.98
N ARG A 22 9.29 16.78 -2.58
CA ARG A 22 10.52 16.08 -2.97
C ARG A 22 11.08 15.21 -1.85
N GLY A 23 10.41 15.19 -0.69
CA GLY A 23 10.83 14.46 0.49
C GLY A 23 10.39 12.99 0.49
N PRO A 24 10.87 12.21 1.47
CA PRO A 24 10.56 10.78 1.58
C PRO A 24 9.12 10.51 2.05
N PHE A 25 8.42 11.53 2.55
CA PHE A 25 7.05 11.40 3.06
C PHE A 25 5.98 11.87 2.07
N TRP A 26 6.37 12.28 0.85
CA TRP A 26 5.42 12.58 -0.21
C TRP A 26 4.83 11.27 -0.77
N PRO A 27 3.50 11.12 -0.93
CA PRO A 27 2.86 9.86 -1.30
C PRO A 27 2.94 9.54 -2.81
N ASN A 28 4.14 9.60 -3.38
CA ASN A 28 4.42 9.04 -4.70
C ASN A 28 4.53 7.51 -4.63
N GLY A 29 4.44 6.83 -5.78
CA GLY A 29 4.43 5.37 -5.83
C GLY A 29 5.68 4.73 -5.21
N HIS A 30 6.85 5.32 -5.44
CA HIS A 30 8.11 4.86 -4.87
C HIS A 30 8.11 4.88 -3.34
N ASN A 31 7.72 6.01 -2.74
CA ASN A 31 7.70 6.22 -1.30
C ASN A 31 6.64 5.35 -0.62
N ILE A 32 5.46 5.18 -1.23
CA ILE A 32 4.42 4.29 -0.72
C ILE A 32 4.94 2.85 -0.62
N LEU A 33 5.55 2.33 -1.69
CA LEU A 33 6.11 0.98 -1.70
C LEU A 33 7.28 0.82 -0.71
N ALA A 34 8.14 1.83 -0.60
CA ALA A 34 9.22 1.83 0.39
C ALA A 34 8.69 1.79 1.83
N ALA A 35 7.64 2.54 2.13
CA ALA A 35 6.99 2.54 3.44
C ALA A 35 6.31 1.20 3.75
N MET A 36 5.65 0.58 2.76
CA MET A 36 5.07 -0.76 2.89
C MET A 36 6.15 -1.83 3.14
N GLN A 37 7.29 -1.72 2.46
CA GLN A 37 8.43 -2.62 2.68
C GLN A 37 9.03 -2.45 4.08
N TRP A 38 9.19 -1.21 4.54
CA TRP A 38 9.62 -0.92 5.90
C TRP A 38 8.65 -1.52 6.93
N LEU A 39 7.34 -1.34 6.72
CA LEU A 39 6.29 -1.81 7.62
C LEU A 39 6.36 -3.31 7.89
N ILE A 40 6.68 -4.12 6.88
CA ILE A 40 6.74 -5.59 7.02
C ILE A 40 8.17 -6.12 7.20
N SER A 41 9.16 -5.25 7.43
CA SER A 41 10.58 -5.64 7.42
C SER A 41 11.03 -6.43 8.66
N GLU A 42 10.36 -6.25 9.79
CA GLU A 42 10.73 -6.87 11.06
C GLU A 42 9.84 -8.10 11.36
N PRO A 43 10.43 -9.29 11.57
CA PRO A 43 9.66 -10.48 11.94
C PRO A 43 9.03 -10.40 13.32
N GLY A 44 7.85 -11.01 13.48
CA GLY A 44 7.17 -11.13 14.78
C GLY A 44 6.43 -9.86 15.21
N THR A 45 6.26 -8.89 14.31
CA THR A 45 5.56 -7.62 14.59
C THR A 45 4.07 -7.71 14.27
N MET A 46 3.29 -6.83 14.92
CA MET A 46 1.90 -6.58 14.58
C MET A 46 1.81 -5.25 13.86
N ASN A 47 1.59 -5.32 12.55
CA ASN A 47 1.66 -4.19 11.64
C ASN A 47 0.25 -3.67 11.33
N PHE A 48 0.16 -2.35 11.15
CA PHE A 48 -1.08 -1.68 10.76
C PHE A 48 -0.82 -0.77 9.57
N LEU A 49 -1.58 -0.98 8.49
CA LEU A 49 -1.58 -0.15 7.30
C LEU A 49 -2.94 0.51 7.14
N HIS A 50 -2.94 1.83 6.97
CA HIS A 50 -4.11 2.58 6.56
C HIS A 50 -3.81 3.36 5.30
N TYR A 51 -4.66 3.21 4.30
CA TYR A 51 -4.65 4.01 3.08
C TYR A 51 -6.01 4.67 2.91
N SER A 52 -6.01 5.97 2.62
CA SER A 52 -7.20 6.72 2.23
C SER A 52 -6.84 7.59 1.03
N GLY A 53 -7.61 7.46 -0.06
CA GLY A 53 -7.29 8.09 -1.33
C GLY A 53 -8.06 7.47 -2.49
N HIS A 54 -7.59 7.72 -3.70
CA HIS A 54 -8.19 7.11 -4.89
C HIS A 54 -7.75 5.64 -5.02
N GLY A 55 -8.72 4.79 -5.34
CA GLY A 55 -8.48 3.46 -5.87
C GLY A 55 -9.00 3.40 -7.29
N GLY A 56 -8.36 2.60 -8.12
CA GLY A 56 -8.61 2.54 -9.55
C GLY A 56 -8.61 1.11 -10.07
N GLN A 57 -8.68 0.99 -11.39
CA GLN A 57 -8.51 -0.27 -12.08
C GLN A 57 -7.62 -0.05 -13.30
N VAL A 58 -6.66 -0.95 -13.51
CA VAL A 58 -5.83 -1.01 -14.72
C VAL A 58 -6.12 -2.32 -15.44
N ARG A 59 -5.88 -2.34 -16.75
CA ARG A 59 -6.04 -3.58 -17.52
C ARG A 59 -5.03 -4.60 -16.99
N ASP A 60 -5.52 -5.80 -16.72
CA ASP A 60 -4.67 -6.94 -16.39
C ASP A 60 -4.04 -7.45 -17.69
N ASP A 61 -2.73 -7.23 -17.83
CA ASP A 61 -1.95 -7.66 -18.98
C ASP A 61 -1.48 -9.13 -18.85
N GLU A 62 -1.50 -9.70 -17.64
CA GLU A 62 -1.16 -11.11 -17.39
C GLU A 62 -2.35 -12.04 -17.65
N GLY A 63 -3.58 -11.51 -17.56
CA GLY A 63 -4.83 -12.17 -17.93
C GLY A 63 -5.30 -13.22 -16.91
N ASP A 64 -4.83 -13.13 -15.67
CA ASP A 64 -5.22 -14.01 -14.58
C ASP A 64 -6.53 -13.57 -13.90
N ARG A 65 -6.96 -12.33 -14.14
CA ARG A 65 -8.22 -11.77 -13.65
C ARG A 65 -9.37 -12.15 -14.54
N ALA A 66 -10.37 -12.81 -13.95
CA ALA A 66 -11.64 -13.10 -14.63
C ALA A 66 -12.37 -11.83 -15.12
N SER A 67 -12.16 -10.69 -14.45
CA SER A 67 -12.67 -9.37 -14.87
C SER A 67 -11.88 -8.75 -16.03
N GLY A 68 -10.62 -9.16 -16.23
CA GLY A 68 -9.64 -8.52 -17.10
C GLY A 68 -9.03 -7.21 -16.55
N PHE A 69 -9.22 -6.93 -15.26
CA PHE A 69 -8.73 -5.72 -14.61
C PHE A 69 -8.16 -6.00 -13.22
N ASP A 70 -7.04 -5.35 -12.91
CA ASP A 70 -6.45 -5.26 -11.58
C ASP A 70 -6.97 -4.04 -10.84
N ASP A 71 -7.42 -4.26 -9.60
CA ASP A 71 -7.67 -3.18 -8.65
C ASP A 71 -6.33 -2.52 -8.25
N THR A 72 -6.33 -1.20 -8.05
CA THR A 72 -5.10 -0.43 -7.80
C THR A 72 -5.23 0.61 -6.70
N LEU A 73 -4.10 1.00 -6.12
CA LEU A 73 -3.95 2.27 -5.41
C LEU A 73 -3.39 3.33 -6.36
N VAL A 74 -3.80 4.58 -6.18
CA VAL A 74 -3.46 5.70 -7.07
C VAL A 74 -2.56 6.71 -6.33
N PRO A 75 -1.23 6.64 -6.51
CA PRO A 75 -0.31 7.62 -5.93
C PRO A 75 -0.47 9.01 -6.55
N VAL A 76 0.11 10.04 -5.94
CA VAL A 76 0.04 11.42 -6.47
C VAL A 76 0.74 11.61 -7.81
N ASP A 77 1.69 10.74 -8.16
CA ASP A 77 2.44 10.76 -9.42
C ASP A 77 1.91 9.74 -10.44
N PHE A 78 0.67 9.26 -10.28
CA PHE A 78 0.12 8.20 -11.13
C PHE A 78 0.11 8.54 -12.63
N GLU A 79 0.02 9.82 -13.00
CA GLU A 79 0.05 10.24 -14.40
C GLU A 79 1.41 9.99 -15.07
N SER A 80 2.51 10.07 -14.32
CA SER A 80 3.87 9.85 -14.83
C SER A 80 4.41 8.45 -14.51
N SER A 81 4.02 7.89 -13.37
CA SER A 81 4.59 6.67 -12.80
C SER A 81 3.62 5.48 -12.79
N GLY A 82 2.36 5.70 -13.14
CA GLY A 82 1.31 4.68 -13.12
C GLY A 82 0.72 4.43 -11.74
N GLN A 83 -0.26 3.53 -11.69
CA GLN A 83 -0.95 3.11 -10.47
C GLN A 83 -0.26 1.87 -9.87
N ILE A 84 -0.47 1.61 -8.58
CA ILE A 84 0.08 0.42 -7.91
C ILE A 84 -0.96 -0.70 -7.99
N ALA A 85 -0.70 -1.70 -8.82
CA ALA A 85 -1.59 -2.85 -9.02
C ALA A 85 -1.64 -3.79 -7.81
N SER A 86 -2.77 -4.48 -7.67
CA SER A 86 -3.06 -5.46 -6.61
C SER A 86 -2.03 -6.57 -6.52
N GLY A 87 -1.54 -7.10 -7.65
CA GLY A 87 -0.47 -8.11 -7.65
C GLY A 87 0.84 -7.62 -7.02
N ILE A 88 1.19 -6.33 -7.21
CA ILE A 88 2.36 -5.72 -6.56
C ILE A 88 2.13 -5.64 -5.05
N LEU A 89 0.94 -5.21 -4.63
CA LEU A 89 0.56 -5.11 -3.22
C LEU A 89 0.54 -6.49 -2.55
N HIS A 90 -0.04 -7.50 -3.21
CA HIS A 90 -0.06 -8.88 -2.73
C HIS A 90 1.36 -9.43 -2.55
N ASN A 91 2.21 -9.30 -3.57
CA ASN A 91 3.60 -9.75 -3.49
C ASN A 91 4.34 -9.08 -2.32
N LEU A 92 4.15 -7.78 -2.14
CA LEU A 92 4.86 -7.02 -1.11
C LEU A 92 4.31 -7.28 0.30
N LEU A 93 3.00 -7.22 0.50
CA LEU A 93 2.37 -7.20 1.83
C LEU A 93 1.90 -8.57 2.31
N VAL A 94 1.66 -9.51 1.39
CA VAL A 94 1.15 -10.85 1.70
C VAL A 94 2.25 -11.88 1.51
N SER A 95 2.79 -12.01 0.30
CA SER A 95 3.77 -13.06 -0.02
C SER A 95 5.08 -12.91 0.74
N ARG A 96 5.47 -11.68 1.13
CA ARG A 96 6.70 -11.39 1.87
C ARG A 96 6.51 -11.14 3.36
N LEU A 97 5.28 -11.24 3.88
CA LEU A 97 5.04 -11.03 5.30
C LEU A 97 5.84 -12.07 6.12
N PRO A 98 6.71 -11.65 7.06
CA PRO A 98 7.53 -12.61 7.78
C PRO A 98 6.70 -13.53 8.67
N PRO A 99 7.13 -14.78 8.91
CA PRO A 99 6.45 -15.69 9.82
C PRO A 99 6.20 -15.06 11.19
N GLN A 100 5.09 -15.47 11.84
CA GLN A 100 4.69 -14.98 13.16
C GLN A 100 4.39 -13.47 13.22
N SER A 101 4.28 -12.79 12.08
CA SER A 101 3.85 -11.41 11.98
C SER A 101 2.36 -11.33 11.62
N SER A 102 1.72 -10.25 12.03
CA SER A 102 0.33 -9.95 11.64
C SER A 102 0.30 -8.62 10.90
N LEU A 103 -0.58 -8.50 9.92
CA LEU A 103 -0.79 -7.24 9.18
C LEU A 103 -2.29 -6.95 9.12
N PHE A 104 -2.69 -5.83 9.72
CA PHE A 104 -4.05 -5.30 9.66
C PHE A 104 -4.09 -4.17 8.66
N ILE A 105 -5.00 -4.24 7.70
CA ILE A 105 -5.08 -3.26 6.61
C ILE A 105 -6.48 -2.65 6.57
N VAL A 106 -6.53 -1.32 6.53
CA VAL A 106 -7.74 -0.56 6.27
C VAL A 106 -7.52 0.24 4.99
N LEU A 107 -8.31 -0.08 3.96
CA LEU A 107 -8.33 0.62 2.68
C LEU A 107 -9.62 1.43 2.59
N ASP A 108 -9.51 2.75 2.70
CA ASP A 108 -10.57 3.72 2.46
C ASP A 108 -10.44 4.27 1.03
N CYS A 109 -10.73 3.42 0.05
CA CYS A 109 -10.71 3.75 -1.36
C CYS A 109 -11.73 2.91 -2.16
N CYS A 110 -12.17 3.43 -3.31
CA CYS A 110 -13.01 2.70 -4.26
C CYS A 110 -12.24 1.50 -4.85
N HIS A 111 -12.93 0.44 -5.26
CA HIS A 111 -12.30 -0.76 -5.85
C HIS A 111 -11.26 -1.45 -4.94
N SER A 112 -11.46 -1.39 -3.62
CA SER A 112 -10.53 -1.96 -2.63
C SER A 112 -10.75 -3.46 -2.32
N GLY A 113 -11.86 -4.04 -2.78
CA GLY A 113 -12.29 -5.39 -2.42
C GLY A 113 -11.33 -6.50 -2.83
N SER A 114 -10.61 -6.34 -3.96
CA SER A 114 -9.59 -7.30 -4.42
C SER A 114 -8.18 -6.71 -4.41
N ALA A 115 -7.97 -5.56 -3.78
CA ALA A 115 -6.70 -4.82 -3.84
C ALA A 115 -5.49 -5.60 -3.28
N LEU A 116 -5.73 -6.67 -2.53
CA LEU A 116 -4.70 -7.54 -1.94
C LEU A 116 -4.85 -9.02 -2.30
N GLU A 117 -5.80 -9.38 -3.17
CA GLU A 117 -6.00 -10.76 -3.63
C GLU A 117 -6.06 -11.81 -2.50
N LEU A 118 -6.71 -11.45 -1.39
CA LEU A 118 -6.85 -12.37 -0.28
C LEU A 118 -7.92 -13.44 -0.62
N PRO A 119 -7.71 -14.71 -0.21
CA PRO A 119 -8.60 -15.80 -0.58
C PRO A 119 -9.96 -15.80 0.17
N TYR A 120 -10.09 -15.01 1.24
CA TYR A 120 -11.27 -14.94 2.12
C TYR A 120 -11.48 -13.53 2.67
#